data_AF-A0A482VDP4-F1
#
_entry.id   AF-A0A482VDP4-F1
#
_cell.length_a   1.000
_cell.length_b   1.000
_cell.length_c   1.000
_cell.angle_alpha   90.00
_cell.angle_beta   90.00
_cell.angle_gamma   90.00
#
_symmetry.space_group_name_H-M   'P 1'
#
loop_
_entity.id
_entity.type
_entity.pdbx_description
1 polymer ?
#
loop_
_entity_poly.entity_id
_entity_poly.type
_entity_poly.pdbx_seq_one_letter_code
_entity_poly.pdbx_strand_id
1 'polypeptide(L)'
;IRQEKNGGAWCPKAQISSEVREYLEVDLQKNHLITWTETQGRFGNGQGQEYAEAFLVEYWRSSLNQWVIYKDSRGEKVSRFDQSNHKFEN
;
A
#
# COMPACT_ATOMS: atom_id res chain seq x y z
N ILE A 1 4.88 3.56 16.02
CA ILE A 1 4.38 2.22 15.59
C ILE A 1 3.19 1.74 16.45
N ARG A 2 3.02 2.18 17.71
CA ARG A 2 1.80 1.90 18.51
C ARG A 2 1.15 3.19 19.01
N GLN A 3 0.61 4.00 18.10
CA GLN A 3 -0.10 5.23 18.47
C GLN A 3 -1.51 5.20 17.88
N GLU A 4 -2.48 5.51 18.72
CA GLU A 4 -3.88 5.71 18.35
C GLU A 4 -4.13 7.22 18.32
N LYS A 5 -4.26 7.77 17.11
CA LYS A 5 -4.78 9.12 16.88
C LYS A 5 -5.87 8.98 15.81
N ASN A 6 -7.06 9.50 16.08
CA ASN A 6 -8.18 9.53 15.14
C ASN A 6 -8.58 8.15 14.55
N GLY A 7 -8.61 7.08 15.37
CA GLY A 7 -9.11 5.75 14.94
C GLY A 7 -8.03 4.76 14.46
N GLY A 8 -6.75 5.16 14.48
CA GLY A 8 -5.62 4.23 14.50
C GLY A 8 -5.19 3.60 13.17
N ALA A 9 -5.89 3.85 12.05
CA ALA A 9 -5.48 3.54 10.68
C ALA A 9 -6.38 4.27 9.67
N TRP A 10 -6.02 4.18 8.38
CA TRP A 10 -6.95 4.50 7.29
C TRP A 10 -7.82 3.29 6.98
N CYS A 11 -9.12 3.52 6.87
CA CYS A 11 -10.08 2.54 6.35
C CYS A 11 -10.85 3.17 5.19
N PRO A 12 -10.96 2.51 4.03
CA PRO A 12 -11.78 3.00 2.94
C PRO A 12 -13.25 3.03 3.35
N LYS A 13 -14.04 3.93 2.72
CA LYS A 13 -15.46 4.04 3.01
C LYS A 13 -16.26 2.88 2.40
N ALA A 14 -15.89 2.47 1.19
CA ALA A 14 -16.50 1.34 0.52
C ALA A 14 -15.81 0.03 0.93
N GLN A 15 -16.58 -1.05 1.01
CA GLN A 15 -16.03 -2.38 1.16
C GLN A 15 -15.32 -2.79 -0.14
N ILE A 16 -14.10 -3.33 -0.01
CA ILE A 16 -13.32 -3.79 -1.16
C ILE A 16 -13.99 -5.00 -1.80
N SER A 17 -14.13 -4.96 -3.13
CA SER A 17 -14.61 -6.04 -3.99
C SER A 17 -13.89 -5.97 -5.33
N SER A 18 -14.15 -6.92 -6.24
CA SER A 18 -13.56 -6.91 -7.59
C SER A 18 -13.89 -5.66 -8.41
N GLU A 19 -14.93 -4.91 -8.04
CA GLU A 19 -15.42 -3.73 -8.76
C GLU A 19 -15.05 -2.42 -8.05
N VAL A 20 -14.56 -2.50 -6.81
CA VAL A 20 -14.27 -1.32 -5.97
C VAL A 20 -12.76 -1.14 -5.88
N ARG A 21 -12.27 -0.02 -6.44
CA ARG A 21 -10.88 0.42 -6.32
C ARG A 21 -10.80 1.57 -5.33
N GLU A 22 -10.14 1.32 -4.21
CA GLU A 22 -9.80 2.32 -3.18
C GLU A 22 -8.28 2.37 -3.04
N TYR A 23 -7.73 3.53 -2.67
CA TYR A 23 -6.29 3.72 -2.59
C TYR A 23 -5.90 4.77 -1.55
N LEU A 24 -4.68 4.62 -1.04
CA LEU A 24 -3.94 5.66 -0.33
C LEU A 24 -2.88 6.23 -1.28
N GLU A 25 -2.94 7.54 -1.49
CA GLU A 25 -1.93 8.26 -2.27
C GLU A 25 -0.96 8.98 -1.36
N VAL A 26 0.33 8.92 -1.69
CA VAL A 26 1.39 9.65 -1.00
C VAL A 26 2.16 10.46 -2.04
N ASP A 27 1.98 11.79 -2.02
CA ASP A 27 2.78 12.70 -2.83
C ASP A 27 4.15 12.95 -2.16
N LEU A 28 5.21 12.45 -2.79
CA LEU A 28 6.58 12.59 -2.30
C LEU A 28 7.24 13.91 -2.75
N GLN A 29 6.55 14.75 -3.53
CA GLN A 29 6.96 16.08 -4.03
C GLN A 29 8.19 16.13 -4.96
N LYS A 30 9.05 15.12 -4.91
CA LYS A 30 10.23 14.93 -5.76
C LYS A 30 10.43 13.45 -6.07
N ASN A 31 11.28 13.16 -7.05
CA ASN A 31 11.61 11.78 -7.41
C ASN A 31 12.36 11.09 -6.26
N HIS A 32 11.88 9.90 -5.90
CA HIS A 32 12.52 9.01 -4.93
C HIS A 32 12.71 7.62 -5.53
N LEU A 33 13.78 6.96 -5.13
CA LEU A 33 13.93 5.52 -5.30
C LEU A 33 13.29 4.83 -4.09
N ILE A 34 12.16 4.16 -4.32
CA ILE A 34 11.48 3.37 -3.29
C ILE A 34 12.05 1.95 -3.35
N THR A 35 12.70 1.53 -2.28
CA THR A 35 13.28 0.17 -2.15
C THR A 35 12.41 -0.75 -1.30
N TRP A 36 11.43 -0.19 -0.56
CA TRP A 36 10.64 -0.95 0.39
C TRP A 36 9.31 -0.30 0.76
N THR A 37 8.36 -1.15 1.15
CA THR A 37 7.05 -0.77 1.69
C THR A 37 6.68 -1.67 2.86
N GLU A 38 6.19 -1.08 3.96
CA GLU A 38 5.55 -1.78 5.07
C GLU A 38 4.06 -1.45 5.08
N THR A 39 3.25 -2.43 5.47
CA THR A 39 1.85 -2.22 5.83
C THR A 39 1.66 -2.45 7.32
N GLN A 40 0.69 -1.74 7.88
CA GLN A 40 0.25 -1.98 9.24
C GLN A 40 -1.28 -1.89 9.27
N GLY A 41 -1.93 -2.94 9.79
CA GLY A 41 -3.35 -2.93 10.08
C GLY A 41 -3.72 -1.96 11.21
N ARG A 42 -5.01 -1.82 11.47
CA ARG A 42 -5.51 -0.96 12.54
C ARG A 42 -5.06 -1.52 13.89
N PHE A 43 -4.38 -0.69 14.69
CA PHE A 43 -3.93 -1.12 16.01
C PHE A 43 -5.10 -1.27 17.00
N GLY A 44 -5.99 -0.27 17.09
CA GLY A 44 -7.19 -0.31 17.92
C GLY A 44 -6.93 -0.66 19.39
N ASN A 45 -5.89 -0.09 20.02
CA ASN A 45 -5.43 -0.46 21.38
C ASN A 45 -5.14 -1.96 21.58
N GLY A 46 -4.69 -2.65 20.52
CA GLY A 46 -4.43 -4.09 20.53
C GLY A 46 -5.68 -4.94 20.29
N GLN A 47 -6.84 -4.33 20.03
CA GLN A 47 -8.09 -5.02 19.68
C GLN A 47 -8.41 -4.93 18.18
N GLY A 48 -7.64 -4.16 17.41
CA GLY A 48 -7.85 -4.08 15.97
C GLY A 48 -7.63 -5.44 15.30
N GLN A 49 -8.53 -5.78 14.37
CA GLN A 49 -8.51 -7.02 13.59
C GLN A 49 -8.46 -6.73 12.09
N GLU A 50 -8.51 -5.45 11.73
CA GLU A 50 -8.59 -4.99 10.35
C GLU A 50 -7.20 -4.75 9.79
N TYR A 51 -6.85 -5.47 8.74
CA TYR A 51 -5.63 -5.31 7.96
C TYR A 51 -5.93 -5.58 6.48
N ALA A 52 -5.10 -5.03 5.59
CA ALA A 52 -5.24 -5.28 4.17
C ALA A 52 -4.51 -6.58 3.85
N GLU A 53 -5.24 -7.67 3.55
CA GLU A 53 -4.63 -8.96 3.26
C GLU A 53 -3.67 -8.91 2.07
N ALA A 54 -3.99 -8.09 1.07
CA ALA A 54 -3.14 -7.85 -0.07
C ALA A 54 -3.30 -6.43 -0.64
N PHE A 55 -2.24 -5.91 -1.25
CA PHE A 55 -2.28 -4.63 -1.97
C PHE A 55 -1.41 -4.65 -3.23
N LEU A 56 -1.70 -3.70 -4.12
CA LEU A 56 -0.86 -3.39 -5.28
C LEU A 56 -0.16 -2.05 -5.05
N VAL A 57 1.04 -1.90 -5.59
CA VAL A 57 1.73 -0.61 -5.64
C VAL A 57 1.58 -0.05 -7.03
N GLU A 58 1.03 1.15 -7.12
CA GLU A 58 1.03 1.96 -8.33
C GLU A 58 1.93 3.18 -8.12
N TYR A 59 2.60 3.61 -9.17
CA TYR A 59 3.42 4.81 -9.13
C TYR A 59 3.15 5.71 -10.33
N TRP A 60 3.32 7.01 -10.11
CA TRP A 60 3.27 8.04 -11.13
C TRP A 60 4.66 8.64 -11.33
N ARG A 61 5.01 8.95 -12.57
CA ARG A 61 6.16 9.79 -12.92
C ARG A 61 5.77 10.74 -14.04
N SER A 62 6.21 11.98 -13.97
CA SER A 62 5.86 13.01 -14.97
C SER A 62 6.21 12.60 -16.40
N SER A 63 7.27 11.81 -16.59
CA SER A 63 7.68 11.28 -17.89
C SER A 63 6.72 10.22 -18.45
N LEU A 64 5.93 9.55 -17.61
CA LEU A 64 4.98 8.50 -18.00
C LEU A 64 3.56 9.05 -18.18
N ASN A 65 3.25 10.14 -17.47
CA ASN A 65 1.94 10.81 -17.46
C ASN A 65 0.75 9.85 -17.28
N GLN A 66 0.97 8.77 -16.53
CA GLN A 66 -0.04 7.77 -16.19
C GLN A 66 0.38 7.01 -14.92
N TRP A 67 -0.60 6.45 -14.22
CA TRP A 67 -0.36 5.50 -13.14
C TRP A 67 0.10 4.17 -13.72
N VAL A 68 1.16 3.61 -13.16
CA VAL A 68 1.72 2.33 -13.58
C VAL A 68 1.74 1.37 -12.41
N ILE A 69 1.17 0.18 -12.61
CA ILE A 69 1.25 -0.91 -11.63
C ILE A 69 2.69 -1.43 -11.60
N TYR A 70 3.27 -1.47 -10.41
CA TYR A 70 4.58 -2.06 -10.19
C TYR A 70 4.57 -3.55 -10.56
N LYS A 71 5.62 -3.95 -11.26
CA LYS A 71 5.87 -5.33 -11.68
C LYS A 71 7.26 -5.75 -11.19
N ASP A 72 7.41 -7.02 -10.87
CA ASP A 72 8.73 -7.57 -10.50
C ASP A 72 9.66 -7.65 -11.73
N SER A 73 10.89 -8.12 -11.50
CA SER A 73 11.90 -8.32 -12.55
C SER A 73 11.47 -9.30 -13.64
N ARG A 74 10.42 -10.11 -13.41
CA ARG A 74 9.84 -11.04 -14.39
C ARG A 74 8.68 -10.40 -15.17
N GLY A 75 8.29 -9.17 -14.83
CA GLY A 75 7.18 -8.46 -15.45
C GLY A 75 5.80 -8.81 -14.86
N GLU A 76 5.77 -9.56 -13.76
CA GLU A 76 4.53 -10.01 -13.11
C GLU A 76 4.03 -8.97 -12.12
N LYS A 77 2.69 -8.80 -12.06
CA LYS A 77 2.07 -7.91 -11.08
C LYS A 77 2.33 -8.46 -9.68
N VAL A 78 2.89 -7.62 -8.82
CA VAL A 78 3.17 -8.03 -7.44
C VAL A 78 2.01 -7.61 -6.54
N SER A 79 1.17 -8.58 -6.18
CA SER A 79 0.25 -8.45 -5.06
C SER A 79 1.03 -8.75 -3.77
N ARG A 80 1.14 -7.75 -2.90
CA ARG A 80 1.87 -7.89 -1.64
C ARG A 80 0.91 -8.27 -0.55
N PHE A 81 1.12 -9.45 0.04
CA PHE A 81 0.33 -9.91 1.17
C PHE A 81 0.88 -9.32 2.48
N ASP A 82 -0.01 -8.92 3.39
CA ASP A 82 0.37 -8.45 4.72
C ASP A 82 0.75 -9.62 5.62
N GLN A 83 1.93 -10.18 5.35
CA GLN A 83 2.71 -10.98 6.29
C GLN A 83 4.06 -10.30 6.41
N SER A 84 4.17 -9.43 7.42
CA SER A 84 5.42 -8.91 8.01
C SER A 84 6.69 -9.03 7.12
N ASN A 85 7.00 -7.92 6.45
CA ASN A 85 8.25 -7.60 5.73
C ASN A 85 8.53 -8.29 4.38
N HIS A 86 8.46 -7.52 3.28
CA HIS A 86 8.91 -7.97 1.94
C HIS A 86 9.82 -6.96 1.23
N LYS A 87 11.10 -7.32 1.02
CA LYS A 87 12.10 -6.50 0.31
C LYS A 87 11.84 -6.48 -1.20
N PHE A 88 12.02 -5.33 -1.85
CA PHE A 88 12.09 -5.28 -3.31
C PHE A 88 13.52 -5.65 -3.71
N GLU A 89 13.66 -6.66 -4.56
CA GLU A 89 14.95 -7.02 -5.17
C GLU A 89 15.06 -6.34 -6.54
N ASN A 90 16.25 -5.80 -6.82
CA ASN A 90 16.61 -5.15 -8.09
C ASN A 90 16.89 -6.19 -9.18
#